data_AF-A0A9X1VLS0-F1
#
_entry.id   AF-A0A9X1VLS0-F1
#
_cell.length_a   1.000
_cell.length_b   1.000
_cell.length_c   1.000
_cell.angle_alpha   90.00
_cell.angle_beta   90.00
_cell.angle_gamma   90.00
#
_symmetry.space_group_name_H-M   'P 1'
#
loop_
_entity.id
_entity.type
_entity.pdbx_description
1 polymer ?
#
loop_
_entity_poly.entity_id
_entity_poly.type
_entity_poly.pdbx_seq_one_letter_code
_entity_poly.pdbx_strand_id
1 'polypeptide(L)'
;MPFPPFCSLFGALLVCALLTGCESKKAPATAETSASTVEPPQLPDTATMHAPVADTAVAAAEPLPSGDVASFHEAFETRKEVAPGLVIVEKSVQQPATAIIHDPWDIKETFSIVLNGRIIYRDTATGMTYDFSAQPEIRKLYPMWIPTGQMGGELLVAFNKPPSKELARRYFIQNHQIVRIDTILTFDGPAKDWDHDGKQEFKGALAYSELWDDEQGKRWTTYDPTLYFEIRPTGLVMDSALTKQKIKEEYGVFMGFNPSEKSGVLLSKIPRGSRRHE
;
A
#
# COMPACT_ATOMS: atom_id res chain seq x y z
N MET A 1 43.50 -25.62 20.62
CA MET A 1 42.54 -25.21 21.68
C MET A 1 41.33 -26.13 21.57
N PRO A 2 40.96 -26.88 22.61
CA PRO A 2 39.90 -27.87 22.54
C PRO A 2 38.52 -27.23 22.72
N PHE A 3 37.58 -27.64 21.87
CA PHE A 3 36.15 -27.36 22.02
C PHE A 3 35.55 -28.25 23.12
N PRO A 4 34.66 -27.73 23.99
CA PRO A 4 33.86 -28.58 24.84
C PRO A 4 32.62 -29.13 24.09
N PRO A 5 32.20 -30.38 24.36
CA PRO A 5 30.94 -30.93 23.87
C PRO A 5 29.83 -30.68 24.89
N PHE A 6 28.66 -30.22 24.43
CA PHE A 6 27.41 -30.30 25.20
C PHE A 6 26.35 -30.91 24.27
N CYS A 7 26.08 -32.20 24.46
CA CYS A 7 25.00 -32.75 25.28
C CYS A 7 23.62 -32.56 24.63
N SER A 8 23.25 -33.57 23.84
CA SER A 8 21.88 -33.95 23.56
C SER A 8 21.22 -34.45 24.85
N LEU A 9 20.04 -33.95 25.22
CA LEU A 9 19.14 -34.69 26.10
C LEU A 9 17.68 -34.32 25.81
N PHE A 10 16.95 -35.33 25.31
CA PHE A 10 15.59 -35.75 25.64
C PHE A 10 14.51 -34.72 26.01
N GLY A 11 13.35 -34.85 25.38
CA GLY A 11 12.11 -34.30 25.91
C GLY A 11 10.89 -34.44 24.99
N ALA A 12 10.59 -35.65 24.52
CA ALA A 12 9.30 -35.94 23.92
C ALA A 12 8.21 -35.87 24.99
N LEU A 13 7.24 -34.97 24.85
CA LEU A 13 5.96 -35.04 25.56
C LEU A 13 4.82 -34.86 24.56
N LEU A 14 4.33 -35.99 24.08
CA LEU A 14 3.13 -36.11 23.26
C LEU A 14 1.92 -36.14 24.22
N VAL A 15 1.19 -35.03 24.30
CA VAL A 15 -0.09 -34.99 25.02
C VAL A 15 -1.22 -35.11 24.00
N CYS A 16 -1.76 -36.32 23.89
CA CYS A 16 -3.04 -36.57 23.22
C CYS A 16 -4.18 -36.03 24.10
N ALA A 17 -4.81 -34.95 23.69
CA ALA A 17 -6.12 -34.54 24.18
C ALA A 17 -7.18 -34.81 23.10
N LEU A 18 -7.87 -35.94 23.25
CA LEU A 18 -9.14 -36.25 22.59
C LEU A 18 -10.23 -35.39 23.23
N LEU A 19 -10.78 -34.43 22.49
CA LEU A 19 -12.08 -33.84 22.82
C LEU A 19 -13.03 -34.08 21.64
N THR A 20 -13.86 -35.10 21.84
CA THR A 20 -15.08 -35.37 21.08
C THR A 20 -16.17 -34.44 21.60
N GLY A 21 -16.79 -33.70 20.69
CA GLY A 21 -17.84 -32.74 21.01
C GLY A 21 -18.65 -32.39 19.77
N CYS A 22 -19.40 -33.37 19.27
CA CYS A 22 -20.43 -33.14 18.26
C CYS A 22 -21.62 -32.43 18.91
N GLU A 23 -21.78 -31.14 18.63
CA GLU A 23 -23.08 -30.47 18.79
C GLU A 23 -23.54 -29.92 17.44
N SER A 24 -24.48 -30.63 16.84
CA SER A 24 -25.27 -30.21 15.68
C SER A 24 -26.23 -29.09 16.10
N LYS A 25 -25.93 -27.84 15.72
CA LYS A 25 -26.88 -26.73 15.81
C LYS A 25 -27.48 -26.42 14.44
N LYS A 26 -28.67 -27.00 14.28
CA LYS A 26 -29.85 -26.57 13.52
C LYS A 26 -29.75 -25.16 12.89
N ALA A 27 -29.81 -25.09 11.56
CA ALA A 27 -29.97 -23.87 10.80
C ALA A 27 -31.38 -23.28 10.97
N PRO A 28 -31.54 -21.96 11.20
CA PRO A 28 -32.83 -21.29 11.10
C PRO A 28 -33.14 -20.88 9.65
N ALA A 29 -34.43 -20.89 9.38
CA ALA A 29 -35.07 -20.78 8.08
C ALA A 29 -34.77 -19.47 7.33
N THR A 30 -34.62 -19.62 6.01
CA THR A 30 -34.63 -18.59 4.99
C THR A 30 -35.98 -17.88 4.98
N ALA A 31 -36.00 -16.58 5.29
CA ALA A 31 -37.15 -15.73 5.02
C ALA A 31 -36.95 -15.09 3.63
N GLU A 32 -37.88 -15.38 2.73
CA GLU A 32 -37.99 -14.76 1.41
C GLU A 32 -38.45 -13.30 1.59
N THR A 33 -37.55 -12.37 1.33
CA THR A 33 -37.89 -10.94 1.23
C THR A 33 -38.17 -10.62 -0.22
N SER A 34 -39.45 -10.34 -0.51
CA SER A 34 -39.92 -9.84 -1.79
C SER A 34 -39.28 -8.47 -2.10
N ALA A 35 -38.58 -8.39 -3.22
CA ALA A 35 -38.04 -7.13 -3.73
C ALA A 35 -39.15 -6.36 -4.47
N SER A 36 -39.55 -5.20 -3.93
CA SER A 36 -40.30 -4.20 -4.68
C SER A 36 -39.38 -3.54 -5.69
N THR A 37 -39.73 -3.66 -6.97
CA THR A 37 -39.16 -2.90 -8.09
C THR A 37 -39.51 -1.42 -7.89
N VAL A 38 -38.51 -0.61 -7.50
CA VAL A 38 -38.61 0.85 -7.53
C VAL A 38 -38.20 1.31 -8.93
N GLU A 39 -39.14 1.92 -9.61
CA GLU A 39 -38.97 2.55 -10.92
C GLU A 39 -38.00 3.75 -10.81
N PRO A 40 -36.97 3.85 -11.66
CA PRO A 40 -36.02 4.96 -11.60
C PRO A 40 -36.68 6.27 -12.08
N PRO A 41 -36.41 7.41 -11.41
CA PRO A 41 -36.92 8.71 -11.82
C PRO A 41 -36.33 9.12 -13.17
N GLN A 42 -37.21 9.55 -14.08
CA GLN A 42 -36.85 10.13 -15.38
C GLN A 42 -36.02 11.40 -15.18
N LEU A 43 -34.85 11.44 -15.82
CA LEU A 43 -34.03 12.64 -15.94
C LEU A 43 -34.74 13.65 -16.86
N PRO A 44 -34.81 14.94 -16.50
CA PRO A 44 -35.32 15.97 -17.39
C PRO A 44 -34.36 16.22 -18.56
N ASP A 45 -34.97 16.48 -19.71
CA ASP A 45 -34.33 16.69 -21.00
C ASP A 45 -33.25 17.78 -21.00
N THR A 46 -32.16 17.43 -21.68
CA THR A 46 -30.98 18.23 -21.97
C THR A 46 -31.35 19.56 -22.64
N ALA A 47 -31.09 20.68 -21.98
CA ALA A 47 -31.14 22.00 -22.61
C ALA A 47 -29.92 22.18 -23.52
N THR A 48 -30.15 22.10 -24.83
CA THR A 48 -29.18 22.41 -25.87
C THR A 48 -28.80 23.89 -25.81
N MET A 49 -27.67 24.21 -25.19
CA MET A 49 -27.06 25.54 -25.30
C MET A 49 -26.34 25.63 -26.65
N HIS A 50 -26.88 26.44 -27.56
CA HIS A 50 -26.18 26.87 -28.76
C HIS A 50 -25.02 27.80 -28.36
N ALA A 51 -23.78 27.33 -28.54
CA ALA A 51 -22.61 28.18 -28.48
C ALA A 51 -22.55 29.09 -29.71
N PRO A 52 -22.18 30.38 -29.58
CA PRO A 52 -21.94 31.25 -30.71
C PRO A 52 -20.66 30.82 -31.44
N VAL A 53 -20.79 30.56 -32.74
CA VAL A 53 -19.70 30.32 -33.67
C VAL A 53 -18.92 31.63 -33.82
N ALA A 54 -17.72 31.69 -33.23
CA ALA A 54 -16.74 32.72 -33.53
C ALA A 54 -15.79 32.19 -34.60
N ASP A 55 -16.02 32.59 -35.85
CA ASP A 55 -15.07 32.44 -36.95
C ASP A 55 -13.83 33.30 -36.68
N THR A 56 -12.83 32.71 -36.02
CA THR A 56 -11.48 33.26 -36.02
C THR A 56 -10.66 32.44 -37.01
N ALA A 57 -10.39 33.02 -38.18
CA ALA A 57 -9.46 32.49 -39.15
C ALA A 57 -8.06 32.43 -38.52
N VAL A 58 -7.69 31.27 -37.99
CA VAL A 58 -6.33 30.97 -37.55
C VAL A 58 -5.49 30.79 -38.82
N ALA A 59 -4.60 31.75 -39.06
CA ALA A 59 -3.57 31.63 -40.08
C ALA A 59 -2.81 30.31 -39.86
N ALA A 60 -2.71 29.52 -40.94
CA ALA A 60 -1.97 28.26 -40.97
C ALA A 60 -0.52 28.52 -40.55
N ALA A 61 -0.22 28.24 -39.28
CA ALA A 61 1.14 28.13 -38.81
C ALA A 61 1.76 26.91 -39.51
N GLU A 62 2.88 27.11 -40.19
CA GLU A 62 3.64 25.99 -40.75
C GLU A 62 3.96 24.99 -39.63
N PRO A 63 3.79 23.68 -39.89
CA PRO A 63 4.15 22.67 -38.90
C PRO A 63 5.64 22.82 -38.61
N LEU A 64 5.95 23.27 -37.39
CA LEU A 64 7.32 23.29 -36.89
C LEU A 64 7.89 21.87 -37.11
N PRO A 65 9.12 21.74 -37.63
CA PRO A 65 9.74 20.45 -37.75
C PRO A 65 9.72 19.80 -36.37
N SER A 66 8.99 18.70 -36.26
CA SER A 66 9.03 17.78 -35.12
C SER A 66 10.49 17.37 -34.99
N GLY A 67 11.26 18.10 -34.19
CA GLY A 67 12.60 17.70 -33.83
C GLY A 67 12.44 16.41 -33.08
N ASP A 68 12.74 15.30 -33.74
CA ASP A 68 12.89 13.99 -33.12
C ASP A 68 13.99 14.15 -32.06
N VAL A 69 13.59 14.48 -30.84
CA VAL A 69 14.48 14.44 -29.69
C VAL A 69 14.68 12.96 -29.45
N ALA A 70 15.81 12.42 -29.92
CA ALA A 70 16.22 11.06 -29.62
C ALA A 70 16.01 10.83 -28.12
N SER A 71 15.29 9.76 -27.75
CA SER A 71 15.03 9.49 -26.34
C SER A 71 16.35 9.22 -25.63
N PHE A 72 16.85 10.23 -24.91
CA PHE A 72 18.15 10.23 -24.24
C PHE A 72 18.16 9.43 -22.93
N HIS A 73 17.24 8.48 -22.75
CA HIS A 73 17.26 7.63 -21.58
C HIS A 73 18.24 6.48 -21.80
N GLU A 74 19.44 6.65 -21.24
CA GLU A 74 20.42 5.57 -21.15
C GLU A 74 19.79 4.39 -20.40
N ALA A 75 20.01 3.18 -20.94
CA ALA A 75 19.52 1.99 -20.28
C ALA A 75 20.17 1.84 -18.90
N PHE A 76 19.38 1.64 -17.87
CA PHE A 76 19.85 1.39 -16.51
C PHE A 76 19.39 0.03 -15.98
N GLU A 77 20.15 -0.50 -15.05
CA GLU A 77 19.81 -1.67 -14.24
C GLU A 77 20.23 -1.39 -12.79
N THR A 78 19.26 -1.34 -11.89
CA THR A 78 19.47 -1.17 -10.45
C THR A 78 19.28 -2.52 -9.76
N ARG A 79 20.22 -2.90 -8.89
CA ARG A 79 20.14 -4.13 -8.09
C ARG A 79 20.24 -3.82 -6.62
N LYS A 80 19.35 -4.40 -5.81
CA LYS A 80 19.36 -4.26 -4.34
C LYS A 80 19.14 -5.62 -3.69
N GLU A 81 20.15 -6.09 -2.95
CA GLU A 81 20.02 -7.27 -2.10
C GLU A 81 19.29 -6.86 -0.80
N VAL A 82 18.22 -7.59 -0.47
CA VAL A 82 17.34 -7.29 0.68
C VAL A 82 17.40 -8.35 1.77
N ALA A 83 17.85 -9.55 1.41
CA ALA A 83 18.13 -10.67 2.30
C ALA A 83 19.14 -11.59 1.58
N PRO A 84 19.84 -12.50 2.29
CA PRO A 84 20.79 -13.40 1.67
C PRO A 84 20.21 -14.14 0.47
N GLY A 85 20.75 -13.86 -0.72
CA GLY A 85 20.31 -14.46 -1.98
C GLY A 85 19.00 -13.92 -2.54
N LEU A 86 18.28 -13.02 -1.85
CA LEU A 86 17.09 -12.34 -2.32
C LEU A 86 17.46 -10.94 -2.83
N VAL A 87 17.39 -10.77 -4.14
CA VAL A 87 17.78 -9.55 -4.85
C VAL A 87 16.58 -9.04 -5.64
N ILE A 88 16.39 -7.73 -5.58
CA ILE A 88 15.45 -7.04 -6.45
C ILE A 88 16.23 -6.38 -7.58
N VAL A 89 15.68 -6.49 -8.79
CA VAL A 89 16.25 -5.90 -9.99
C VAL A 89 15.21 -5.01 -10.65
N GLU A 90 15.58 -3.76 -10.88
CA GLU A 90 14.84 -2.82 -11.69
C GLU A 90 15.64 -2.53 -12.95
N LYS A 91 14.99 -2.51 -14.10
CA LYS A 91 15.67 -2.29 -15.38
C LYS A 91 14.79 -1.51 -16.34
N SER A 92 15.33 -0.45 -16.93
CA SER A 92 14.70 0.20 -18.08
C SER A 92 14.73 -0.75 -19.28
N VAL A 93 13.60 -0.90 -19.94
CA VAL A 93 13.48 -1.57 -21.23
C VAL A 93 13.78 -0.55 -22.30
N GLN A 94 14.85 -0.77 -23.06
CA GLN A 94 15.09 0.01 -24.27
C GLN A 94 13.92 -0.19 -25.22
N GLN A 95 13.19 0.88 -25.51
CA GLN A 95 12.23 0.86 -26.59
C GLN A 95 13.00 0.70 -27.92
N PRO A 96 12.48 -0.07 -28.90
CA PRO A 96 13.12 -0.14 -30.20
C PRO A 96 13.20 1.25 -30.82
N ALA A 97 14.25 1.53 -31.61
CA ALA A 97 14.47 2.85 -32.22
C ALA A 97 13.32 3.35 -33.11
N THR A 98 12.37 2.47 -33.45
CA THR A 98 11.17 2.77 -34.25
C THR A 98 9.93 3.04 -33.41
N ALA A 99 9.99 2.93 -32.08
CA ALA A 99 8.87 3.28 -31.22
C ALA A 99 8.67 4.80 -31.21
N ILE A 100 7.46 5.24 -31.54
CA ILE A 100 7.07 6.64 -31.39
C ILE A 100 6.92 6.89 -29.90
N ILE A 101 7.89 7.57 -29.31
CA ILE A 101 7.87 7.99 -27.91
C ILE A 101 7.08 9.30 -27.87
N HIS A 102 5.83 9.23 -27.40
CA HIS A 102 4.98 10.42 -27.27
C HIS A 102 5.41 11.33 -26.11
N ASP A 103 6.06 10.76 -25.10
CA ASP A 103 6.56 11.45 -23.92
C ASP A 103 7.93 10.87 -23.54
N PRO A 104 8.99 11.68 -23.36
CA PRO A 104 10.28 11.20 -22.86
C PRO A 104 10.16 10.39 -21.55
N TRP A 105 9.12 10.60 -20.74
CA TRP A 105 8.87 9.83 -19.51
C TRP A 105 8.25 8.43 -19.75
N ASP A 106 7.98 8.02 -20.99
CA ASP A 106 7.37 6.72 -21.33
C ASP A 106 8.40 5.57 -21.39
N ILE A 107 9.36 5.55 -20.47
CA ILE A 107 10.31 4.45 -20.33
C ILE A 107 9.57 3.28 -19.69
N LYS A 108 9.55 2.13 -20.37
CA LYS A 108 9.05 0.91 -19.74
C LYS A 108 10.08 0.40 -18.75
N GLU A 109 9.72 0.30 -17.49
CA GLU A 109 10.56 -0.31 -16.46
C GLU A 109 10.10 -1.75 -16.21
N THR A 110 11.05 -2.63 -15.93
CA THR A 110 10.78 -3.99 -15.49
C THR A 110 11.29 -4.17 -14.08
N PHE A 111 10.44 -4.76 -13.24
CA PHE A 111 10.77 -5.13 -11.88
C PHE A 111 10.89 -6.65 -11.80
N SER A 112 11.92 -7.17 -11.16
CA SER A 112 12.11 -8.61 -10.98
C SER A 112 12.57 -8.94 -9.56
N ILE A 113 12.05 -10.04 -9.02
CA ILE A 113 12.51 -10.63 -7.76
C ILE A 113 13.34 -11.86 -8.12
N VAL A 114 14.60 -11.85 -7.69
CA VAL A 114 15.58 -12.91 -7.92
C VAL A 114 15.93 -13.55 -6.58
N LEU A 115 15.81 -14.87 -6.49
CA LEU A 115 16.16 -15.63 -5.30
C LEU A 115 17.15 -16.73 -5.67
N ASN A 116 18.33 -16.71 -5.05
CA ASN A 116 19.43 -17.63 -5.32
C ASN A 116 19.79 -17.72 -6.81
N GLY A 117 19.83 -16.56 -7.48
CA GLY A 117 20.13 -16.45 -8.91
C GLY A 117 18.98 -16.80 -9.86
N ARG A 118 17.81 -17.23 -9.35
CA ARG A 118 16.63 -17.55 -10.15
C ARG A 118 15.59 -16.43 -10.06
N ILE A 119 15.06 -15.99 -11.19
CA ILE A 119 13.90 -15.07 -11.22
C ILE A 119 12.67 -15.85 -10.74
N ILE A 120 12.06 -15.37 -9.64
CA ILE A 120 10.83 -15.94 -9.07
C ILE A 120 9.60 -15.06 -9.34
N TYR A 121 9.82 -13.81 -9.77
CA TYR A 121 8.78 -12.89 -10.19
C TYR A 121 9.33 -11.87 -11.18
N ARG A 122 8.49 -11.46 -12.14
CA ARG A 122 8.76 -10.34 -13.05
C ARG A 122 7.48 -9.55 -13.26
N ASP A 123 7.51 -8.28 -12.92
CA ASP A 123 6.48 -7.31 -13.32
C ASP A 123 6.88 -6.68 -14.66
N THR A 124 5.91 -6.62 -15.56
CA THR A 124 6.02 -5.99 -16.88
C THR A 124 4.91 -4.97 -17.12
N ALA A 125 4.10 -4.68 -16.08
CA ALA A 125 3.03 -3.71 -16.16
C ALA A 125 3.60 -2.30 -16.38
N THR A 126 2.98 -1.59 -17.31
CA THR A 126 3.30 -0.18 -17.59
C THR A 126 2.60 0.73 -16.57
N GLY A 127 3.28 1.81 -16.16
CA GLY A 127 2.70 2.87 -15.32
C GLY A 127 2.81 2.64 -13.81
N MET A 128 3.60 1.66 -13.36
CA MET A 128 3.94 1.48 -11.95
C MET A 128 5.41 1.83 -11.76
N THR A 129 5.68 2.94 -11.08
CA THR A 129 7.06 3.32 -10.73
C THR A 129 7.36 2.77 -9.35
N TYR A 130 8.31 1.85 -9.27
CA TYR A 130 8.76 1.29 -8.00
C TYR A 130 9.82 2.23 -7.40
N ASP A 131 9.76 2.42 -6.09
CA ASP A 131 10.68 3.33 -5.42
C ASP A 131 11.80 2.56 -4.72
N PHE A 132 12.98 2.63 -5.32
CA PHE A 132 14.24 2.09 -4.78
C PHE A 132 15.13 3.16 -4.15
N SER A 133 14.70 4.41 -4.17
CA SER A 133 15.52 5.53 -3.76
C SER A 133 15.83 5.41 -2.27
N ALA A 134 17.11 5.20 -1.95
CA ALA A 134 17.62 5.37 -0.61
C ALA A 134 17.79 6.86 -0.34
N GLN A 135 16.70 7.64 -0.35
CA GLN A 135 16.75 9.05 0.03
C GLN A 135 16.83 9.13 1.56
N PRO A 136 17.98 9.53 2.13
CA PRO A 136 18.17 9.57 3.57
C PRO A 136 17.24 10.59 4.24
N GLU A 137 16.81 11.64 3.52
CA GLU A 137 15.90 12.64 4.06
C GLU A 137 14.49 12.09 4.30
N ILE A 138 14.06 11.09 3.51
CA ILE A 138 12.69 10.53 3.57
C ILE A 138 12.65 9.23 4.41
N ARG A 139 13.79 8.74 4.93
CA ARG A 139 13.89 7.48 5.71
C ARG A 139 13.10 6.33 5.05
N LYS A 140 13.19 6.21 3.72
CA LYS A 140 12.45 5.17 2.99
C LYS A 140 12.91 3.79 3.43
N LEU A 141 11.98 2.99 3.95
CA LEU A 141 12.21 1.63 4.46
C LEU A 141 12.31 0.59 3.34
N TYR A 142 12.01 0.98 2.11
CA TYR A 142 11.76 0.07 1.01
C TYR A 142 12.99 -0.10 0.10
N PRO A 143 13.07 -1.25 -0.60
CA PRO A 143 12.40 -2.51 -0.29
C PRO A 143 12.73 -3.06 1.10
N MET A 144 11.77 -3.77 1.70
CA MET A 144 11.85 -4.34 3.04
C MET A 144 11.59 -5.84 3.02
N TRP A 145 12.41 -6.62 3.72
CA TRP A 145 12.24 -8.06 3.90
C TRP A 145 11.84 -8.40 5.34
N ILE A 146 10.80 -9.21 5.50
CA ILE A 146 10.30 -9.69 6.79
C ILE A 146 10.30 -11.23 6.75
N PRO A 147 11.25 -11.91 7.43
CA PRO A 147 11.30 -13.36 7.41
C PRO A 147 10.08 -13.98 8.12
N THR A 148 9.52 -15.05 7.55
CA THR A 148 8.39 -15.78 8.13
C THR A 148 8.66 -17.29 8.11
N GLY A 149 8.64 -17.92 9.29
CA GLY A 149 8.89 -19.36 9.44
C GLY A 149 10.22 -19.84 8.82
N GLN A 150 10.28 -21.14 8.50
CA GLN A 150 11.40 -21.73 7.77
C GLN A 150 11.16 -21.60 6.26
N MET A 151 12.10 -20.98 5.55
CA MET A 151 12.08 -20.79 4.08
C MET A 151 10.96 -19.89 3.53
N GLY A 152 10.49 -18.94 4.34
CA GLY A 152 9.47 -17.97 3.92
C GLY A 152 9.78 -16.55 4.35
N GLY A 153 9.04 -15.62 3.76
CA GLY A 153 9.00 -14.23 4.20
C GLY A 153 8.10 -13.36 3.34
N GLU A 154 7.97 -12.11 3.75
CA GLU A 154 7.23 -11.07 3.06
C GLU A 154 8.24 -10.04 2.54
N LEU A 155 8.26 -9.84 1.23
CA LEU A 155 8.98 -8.73 0.60
C LEU A 155 8.00 -7.60 0.34
N LEU A 156 8.32 -6.40 0.80
CA LEU A 156 7.53 -5.20 0.53
C LEU A 156 8.32 -4.24 -0.34
N VAL A 157 7.68 -3.69 -1.37
CA VAL A 157 8.26 -2.70 -2.28
C VAL A 157 7.28 -1.56 -2.46
N ALA A 158 7.73 -0.34 -2.16
CA ALA A 158 6.93 0.85 -2.38
C ALA A 158 6.76 1.09 -3.89
N PHE A 159 5.58 1.54 -4.28
CA PHE A 159 5.29 1.97 -5.64
C PHE A 159 4.37 3.19 -5.62
N ASN A 160 4.59 4.06 -6.59
CA ASN A 160 3.77 5.25 -6.79
C ASN A 160 2.58 4.91 -7.67
N LYS A 161 1.39 5.35 -7.25
CA LYS A 161 0.15 5.22 -8.02
C LYS A 161 -0.56 6.58 -8.09
N PRO A 162 -0.06 7.57 -8.86
CA PRO A 162 -0.70 8.87 -8.96
C PRO A 162 -2.19 8.75 -9.38
N PRO A 163 -3.10 9.59 -8.86
CA PRO A 163 -2.90 10.64 -7.85
C PRO A 163 -2.94 10.13 -6.40
N SER A 164 -2.98 8.81 -6.20
CA SER A 164 -3.06 8.21 -4.86
C SER A 164 -1.73 8.30 -4.11
N LYS A 165 -1.80 8.19 -2.78
CA LYS A 165 -0.64 8.01 -1.91
C LYS A 165 0.19 6.81 -2.37
N GLU A 166 1.50 6.87 -2.12
CA GLU A 166 2.41 5.72 -2.24
C GLU A 166 1.87 4.52 -1.45
N LEU A 167 1.87 3.34 -2.08
CA LEU A 167 1.48 2.07 -1.46
C LEU A 167 2.66 1.10 -1.47
N ALA A 168 2.59 0.07 -0.65
CA ALA A 168 3.57 -1.01 -0.66
C ALA A 168 2.93 -2.26 -1.25
N ARG A 169 3.54 -2.80 -2.31
CA ARG A 169 3.20 -4.12 -2.82
C ARG A 169 3.92 -5.15 -1.96
N ARG A 170 3.17 -6.10 -1.42
CA ARG A 170 3.69 -7.14 -0.55
C ARG A 170 3.62 -8.49 -1.24
N TYR A 171 4.78 -9.10 -1.36
CA TYR A 171 5.01 -10.39 -2.00
C TYR A 171 5.27 -11.44 -0.93
N PHE A 172 4.40 -12.45 -0.86
CA PHE A 172 4.58 -13.57 0.05
C PHE A 172 5.42 -14.64 -0.64
N ILE A 173 6.63 -14.85 -0.14
CA ILE A 173 7.58 -15.82 -0.67
C ILE A 173 7.56 -17.05 0.24
N GLN A 174 7.34 -18.23 -0.33
CA GLN A 174 7.43 -19.50 0.36
C GLN A 174 8.01 -20.56 -0.58
N ASN A 175 8.94 -21.38 -0.10
CA ASN A 175 9.55 -22.45 -0.89
C ASN A 175 10.13 -21.97 -2.23
N HIS A 176 10.79 -20.80 -2.21
CA HIS A 176 11.38 -20.14 -3.38
C HIS A 176 10.37 -19.72 -4.47
N GLN A 177 9.11 -19.48 -4.12
CA GLN A 177 8.08 -19.03 -5.06
C GLN A 177 7.21 -17.94 -4.43
N ILE A 178 6.62 -17.07 -5.25
CA ILE A 178 5.60 -16.13 -4.81
C ILE A 178 4.27 -16.88 -4.70
N VAL A 179 3.69 -16.95 -3.50
CA VAL A 179 2.41 -17.64 -3.26
C VAL A 179 1.23 -16.67 -3.19
N ARG A 180 1.48 -15.40 -2.89
CA ARG A 180 0.46 -14.35 -2.81
C ARG A 180 1.10 -12.99 -3.07
N ILE A 181 0.31 -12.08 -3.64
CA ILE A 181 0.64 -10.67 -3.76
C ILE A 181 -0.57 -9.88 -3.25
N ASP A 182 -0.34 -8.92 -2.36
CA ASP A 182 -1.35 -7.94 -1.99
C ASP A 182 -0.75 -6.53 -1.92
N THR A 183 -1.58 -5.55 -1.58
CA THR A 183 -1.18 -4.15 -1.43
C THR A 183 -1.53 -3.70 -0.02
N ILE A 184 -0.59 -3.05 0.65
CA ILE A 184 -0.77 -2.41 1.95
C ILE A 184 -0.27 -0.96 1.90
N LEU A 185 -0.47 -0.23 2.99
CA LEU A 185 0.06 1.14 3.13
C LEU A 185 1.59 1.13 3.17
N THR A 186 2.22 2.20 2.70
CA THR A 186 3.60 2.49 3.06
C THR A 186 3.71 2.83 4.55
N PHE A 187 4.91 2.67 5.10
CA PHE A 187 5.16 2.88 6.52
C PHE A 187 6.00 4.14 6.71
N ASP A 188 5.63 4.94 7.71
CA ASP A 188 6.21 6.26 7.95
C ASP A 188 7.62 6.18 8.59
N GLY A 189 8.05 4.99 9.02
CA GLY A 189 9.32 4.80 9.71
C GLY A 189 9.53 3.39 10.25
N PRO A 190 10.69 3.13 10.87
CA PRO A 190 11.05 1.81 11.36
C PRO A 190 10.06 1.31 12.43
N ALA A 191 10.02 0.00 12.61
CA ALA A 191 9.17 -0.62 13.61
C ALA A 191 9.54 -0.18 15.02
N LYS A 192 8.53 -0.10 15.89
CA LYS A 192 8.65 0.31 17.29
C LYS A 192 7.58 -0.43 18.10
N ASP A 193 7.83 -0.67 19.37
CA ASP A 193 6.82 -1.09 20.36
C ASP A 193 5.95 0.13 20.74
N TRP A 194 4.74 0.21 20.19
CA TRP A 194 3.85 1.37 20.36
C TRP A 194 2.92 1.29 21.56
N ASP A 195 2.72 0.10 22.13
CA ASP A 195 1.83 -0.14 23.27
C ASP A 195 2.50 -0.78 24.49
N HIS A 196 3.82 -0.98 24.41
CA HIS A 196 4.68 -1.52 25.46
C HIS A 196 4.40 -2.99 25.81
N ASP A 197 3.95 -3.77 24.83
CA ASP A 197 3.70 -5.22 24.99
C ASP A 197 4.91 -6.10 24.62
N GLY A 198 6.02 -5.48 24.20
CA GLY A 198 7.26 -6.14 23.81
C GLY A 198 7.30 -6.60 22.36
N LYS A 199 6.26 -6.35 21.56
CA LYS A 199 6.25 -6.58 20.12
C LYS A 199 6.62 -5.30 19.37
N GLN A 200 6.79 -5.42 18.06
CA GLN A 200 7.21 -4.30 17.22
C GLN A 200 6.17 -4.12 16.13
N GLU A 201 5.71 -2.89 15.94
CA GLU A 201 4.74 -2.54 14.92
C GLU A 201 5.30 -1.47 13.97
N PHE A 202 5.01 -1.66 12.69
CA PHE A 202 5.06 -0.58 11.72
C PHE A 202 3.78 0.23 11.78
N LYS A 203 3.88 1.53 11.46
CA LYS A 203 2.73 2.41 11.31
C LYS A 203 2.69 3.01 9.91
N GLY A 204 1.49 3.17 9.36
CA GLY A 204 1.28 3.85 8.09
C GLY A 204 -0.07 4.57 8.06
N ALA A 205 -0.07 5.83 7.59
CA ALA A 205 -1.29 6.61 7.44
C ALA A 205 -2.13 6.16 6.23
N LEU A 206 -3.46 6.14 6.36
CA LEU A 206 -4.35 5.80 5.23
C LEU A 206 -4.29 6.87 4.11
N ALA A 207 -4.21 8.13 4.50
CA ALA A 207 -4.01 9.29 3.64
C ALA A 207 -3.29 10.40 4.42
N TYR A 208 -2.88 11.47 3.73
CA TYR A 208 -2.38 12.69 4.36
C TYR A 208 -3.26 13.86 3.91
N SER A 209 -4.30 14.16 4.67
CA SER A 209 -5.08 15.39 4.46
C SER A 209 -4.51 16.54 5.28
N GLU A 210 -4.60 17.75 4.72
CA GLU A 210 -4.26 18.97 5.44
C GLU A 210 -5.38 19.36 6.42
N LEU A 211 -5.01 20.15 7.42
CA LEU A 211 -5.99 20.86 8.26
C LEU A 211 -6.43 22.12 7.52
N TRP A 212 -7.72 22.44 7.63
CA TRP A 212 -8.23 23.72 7.12
C TRP A 212 -9.17 24.36 8.13
N ASP A 213 -9.31 25.68 8.05
CA ASP A 213 -10.26 26.44 8.86
C ASP A 213 -11.47 26.81 7.97
N ASP A 214 -12.69 26.68 8.48
CA ASP A 214 -13.90 27.13 7.78
C ASP A 214 -14.08 28.66 7.88
N GLU A 215 -15.13 29.18 7.24
CA GLU A 215 -15.47 30.61 7.25
C GLU A 215 -15.71 31.16 8.67
N GLN A 216 -16.04 30.30 9.63
CA GLN A 216 -16.27 30.62 11.03
C GLN A 216 -14.99 30.46 11.89
N GLY A 217 -13.85 30.16 11.26
CA GLY A 217 -12.56 29.95 11.92
C GLY A 217 -12.46 28.64 12.68
N LYS A 218 -13.35 27.69 12.42
CA LYS A 218 -13.33 26.36 13.04
C LYS A 218 -12.46 25.44 12.20
N ARG A 219 -11.53 24.77 12.89
CA ARG A 219 -10.58 23.84 12.28
C ARG A 219 -11.21 22.48 12.00
N TRP A 220 -10.97 21.97 10.80
CA TRP A 220 -11.45 20.69 10.30
C TRP A 220 -10.28 19.82 9.86
N THR A 221 -10.52 18.51 9.88
CA THR A 221 -9.62 17.50 9.34
C THR A 221 -10.43 16.36 8.72
N THR A 222 -9.82 15.66 7.78
CA THR A 222 -10.33 14.40 7.25
C THR A 222 -10.04 13.27 8.25
N TYR A 223 -10.95 12.31 8.38
CA TYR A 223 -10.67 11.09 9.11
C TYR A 223 -9.68 10.19 8.33
N ASP A 224 -8.39 10.36 8.60
CA ASP A 224 -7.29 9.61 7.98
C ASP A 224 -6.55 8.78 9.03
N PRO A 225 -7.08 7.58 9.38
CA PRO A 225 -6.51 6.80 10.46
C PRO A 225 -5.10 6.30 10.14
N THR A 226 -4.22 6.36 11.14
CA THR A 226 -2.95 5.63 11.11
C THR A 226 -3.21 4.16 11.47
N LEU A 227 -2.77 3.25 10.61
CA LEU A 227 -2.89 1.80 10.82
C LEU A 227 -1.58 1.24 11.36
N TYR A 228 -1.69 0.27 12.27
CA TYR A 228 -0.55 -0.42 12.90
C TYR A 228 -0.49 -1.87 12.46
N PHE A 229 0.71 -2.35 12.12
CA PHE A 229 0.99 -3.70 11.66
C PHE A 229 2.08 -4.34 12.52
N GLU A 230 1.69 -5.33 13.31
CA GLU A 230 2.56 -6.10 14.20
C GLU A 230 3.41 -7.10 13.39
N ILE A 231 4.70 -7.15 13.70
CA ILE A 231 5.62 -8.15 13.17
C ILE A 231 5.45 -9.45 13.96
N ARG A 232 4.89 -10.48 13.31
CA ARG A 232 4.76 -11.82 13.88
C ARG A 232 5.70 -12.81 13.20
N PRO A 233 6.02 -13.96 13.85
CA PRO A 233 6.75 -15.05 13.19
C PRO A 233 6.09 -15.57 11.91
N THR A 234 4.78 -15.35 11.77
CA THR A 234 3.97 -15.71 10.60
C THR A 234 3.89 -14.62 9.54
N GLY A 235 4.36 -13.40 9.82
CA GLY A 235 4.26 -12.26 8.90
C GLY A 235 3.70 -10.98 9.52
N LEU A 236 3.47 -9.97 8.69
CA LEU A 236 2.82 -8.74 9.12
C LEU A 236 1.31 -8.93 9.24
N VAL A 237 0.79 -8.60 10.43
CA VAL A 237 -0.64 -8.65 10.73
C VAL A 237 -1.08 -7.29 11.25
N MET A 238 -2.18 -6.77 10.72
CA MET A 238 -2.75 -5.53 11.24
C MET A 238 -3.17 -5.72 12.70
N ASP A 239 -2.61 -4.92 13.60
CA ASP A 239 -3.05 -4.89 14.99
C ASP A 239 -4.28 -4.01 15.12
N SER A 240 -5.44 -4.65 14.98
CA SER A 240 -6.72 -3.96 15.07
C SER A 240 -7.00 -3.38 16.46
N ALA A 241 -6.42 -3.93 17.53
CA ALA A 241 -6.66 -3.48 18.89
C ALA A 241 -5.91 -2.16 19.14
N LEU A 242 -4.60 -2.16 18.90
CA LEU A 242 -3.77 -0.96 18.97
C LEU A 242 -4.29 0.13 18.04
N THR A 243 -4.61 -0.23 16.79
CA THR A 243 -5.11 0.73 15.82
C THR A 243 -6.41 1.40 16.29
N LYS A 244 -7.39 0.63 16.80
CA LYS A 244 -8.63 1.20 17.34
C LYS A 244 -8.37 2.07 18.56
N GLN A 245 -7.44 1.68 19.43
CA GLN A 245 -7.06 2.47 20.58
C GLN A 245 -6.49 3.83 20.15
N LYS A 246 -5.49 3.84 19.27
CA LYS A 246 -4.84 5.07 18.79
C LYS A 246 -5.80 6.00 18.06
N ILE A 247 -6.72 5.45 17.27
CA ILE A 247 -7.75 6.26 16.63
C ILE A 247 -8.70 6.87 17.64
N LYS A 248 -9.10 6.16 18.69
CA LYS A 248 -9.92 6.76 19.74
C LYS A 248 -9.17 7.85 20.51
N GLU A 249 -7.87 7.67 20.75
CA GLU A 249 -7.01 8.71 21.33
C GLU A 249 -6.96 9.96 20.43
N GLU A 250 -6.72 9.77 19.13
CA GLU A 250 -6.54 10.85 18.16
C GLU A 250 -7.85 11.51 17.70
N TYR A 251 -8.89 10.70 17.42
CA TYR A 251 -10.18 11.09 16.82
C TYR A 251 -11.38 10.96 17.77
N GLY A 252 -11.22 10.45 19.00
CA GLY A 252 -12.28 10.39 20.01
C GLY A 252 -13.35 9.33 19.73
N VAL A 253 -13.49 8.92 18.47
CA VAL A 253 -14.40 7.90 17.97
C VAL A 253 -13.68 7.05 16.93
N PHE A 254 -14.02 5.76 16.91
CA PHE A 254 -13.56 4.84 15.88
C PHE A 254 -14.63 4.70 14.80
N MET A 255 -14.33 5.15 13.58
CA MET A 255 -15.29 5.14 12.45
C MET A 255 -15.06 3.98 11.47
N GLY A 256 -14.18 3.04 11.80
CA GLY A 256 -13.78 1.96 10.88
C GLY A 256 -12.53 2.30 10.08
N PHE A 257 -12.23 1.45 9.10
CA PHE A 257 -11.07 1.52 8.20
C PHE A 257 -11.45 1.37 6.73
N ASN A 258 -12.74 1.55 6.39
CA ASN A 258 -13.27 1.05 5.14
C ASN A 258 -12.57 1.75 3.94
N PRO A 259 -11.81 1.04 3.11
CA PRO A 259 -11.07 1.63 2.00
C PRO A 259 -11.97 2.03 0.81
N SER A 260 -13.30 2.00 0.96
CA SER A 260 -14.22 2.33 -0.12
C SER A 260 -14.20 3.83 -0.40
N GLU A 261 -13.52 4.22 -1.49
CA GLU A 261 -13.65 5.32 -2.48
C GLU A 261 -14.49 6.60 -2.21
N LYS A 262 -15.23 6.71 -1.12
CA LYS A 262 -15.90 7.94 -0.69
C LYS A 262 -15.01 8.63 0.33
N SER A 263 -14.15 9.49 -0.17
CA SER A 263 -13.29 10.38 0.61
C SER A 263 -14.05 11.07 1.73
N GLY A 264 -13.47 10.97 2.93
CA GLY A 264 -13.57 11.97 3.99
C GLY A 264 -14.89 12.08 4.73
N VAL A 265 -15.01 11.36 5.84
CA VAL A 265 -15.85 11.86 6.94
C VAL A 265 -15.12 13.07 7.52
N LEU A 266 -15.73 14.25 7.37
CA LEU A 266 -15.25 15.49 7.96
C LEU A 266 -15.41 15.44 9.47
N LEU A 267 -14.30 15.56 10.20
CA LEU A 267 -14.31 15.64 11.64
C LEU A 267 -13.94 17.06 12.06
N SER A 268 -14.83 17.66 12.86
CA SER A 268 -14.40 18.80 13.65
C SER A 268 -13.68 18.30 14.89
N LYS A 269 -12.35 18.37 14.88
CA LYS A 269 -11.55 18.35 16.10
C LYS A 269 -10.78 19.67 16.11
N ILE A 270 -10.88 20.52 17.14
CA ILE A 270 -10.51 20.31 18.55
C ILE A 270 -11.29 21.32 19.43
N PRO A 271 -11.93 20.95 20.56
CA PRO A 271 -12.14 21.90 21.65
C PRO A 271 -10.75 22.28 22.19
N ARG A 272 -10.36 23.55 22.12
CA ARG A 272 -9.11 24.04 22.73
C ARG A 272 -9.06 23.53 24.16
N GLY A 273 -8.15 22.59 24.43
CA GLY A 273 -7.91 22.09 25.77
C GLY A 273 -7.57 23.26 26.66
N SER A 274 -8.45 23.55 27.61
CA SER A 274 -8.19 24.38 28.75
C SER A 274 -7.10 23.72 29.61
N ARG A 275 -5.90 24.31 29.63
CA ARG A 275 -4.96 24.21 30.75
C ARG A 275 -4.55 25.64 31.09
N ARG A 276 -5.26 26.27 32.03
CA ARG A 276 -5.01 26.29 33.49
C ARG A 276 -3.59 26.81 33.78
N HIS A 277 -3.56 28.08 34.16
CA HIS A 277 -2.52 28.66 35.00
C HIS A 277 -2.28 27.76 36.22
N GLU A 278 -1.05 27.33 36.40
CA GLU A 278 -0.41 27.25 37.71
C GLU A 278 0.57 28.41 37.82
#